data_AF-A0A183GBV9-F1
#
_entry.id   AF-A0A183GBV9-F1
#
_cell.length_a   1.000
_cell.length_b   1.000
_cell.length_c   1.000
_cell.angle_alpha   90.00
_cell.angle_beta   90.00
_cell.angle_gamma   90.00
#
_symmetry.space_group_name_H-M   'P 1'
#
loop_
_entity.id
_entity.type
_entity.pdbx_description
1 polymer ?
#
loop_
_entity_poly.entity_id
_entity_poly.type
_entity_poly.pdbx_seq_one_letter_code
_entity_poly.pdbx_strand_id
1 'polypeptide(L)'
;LVNGNITLPNVDDAQEFQSTLKSMRIMGFAEDEITSVLRVVSATVLMGNLEFTQEKKSDQAILPDDRVIQKVCHLLGLPVIELTKAFLRPRIKVGREFVNKAQNKEQAEFAVEAIAKASYERMFKWLVNRINKSLDRTRRQGASFIGILDIAGFEIFELNSFEQLCINFTNEKLQQLFNNTMFIMEQEEYQREGGD
;
A
#
# COMPACT_ATOMS: atom_id res chain seq x y z
N LEU A 1 -9.93 -11.98 -2.86
CA LEU A 1 -9.16 -12.79 -1.87
C LEU A 1 -8.72 -14.07 -2.56
N VAL A 2 -7.43 -14.22 -2.87
CA VAL A 2 -6.93 -15.34 -3.70
C VAL A 2 -6.97 -16.68 -2.94
N ASN A 3 -6.69 -16.66 -1.64
CA ASN A 3 -6.63 -17.87 -0.80
C ASN A 3 -7.88 -18.05 0.10
N GLY A 4 -8.99 -17.38 -0.24
CA GLY A 4 -10.21 -17.42 0.56
C GLY A 4 -10.11 -16.67 1.89
N ASN A 5 -10.98 -17.04 2.84
CA ASN A 5 -11.00 -16.48 4.19
C ASN A 5 -10.13 -17.33 5.12
N ILE A 6 -8.94 -16.83 5.47
CA ILE A 6 -8.02 -17.48 6.40
C ILE A 6 -8.21 -16.83 7.77
N THR A 7 -8.66 -17.60 8.75
CA THR A 7 -8.78 -17.15 10.13
C THR A 7 -7.47 -17.39 10.87
N LEU A 8 -6.92 -16.36 11.51
CA LEU A 8 -5.72 -16.50 12.34
C LEU A 8 -6.09 -17.10 13.71
N PRO A 9 -5.27 -18.02 14.27
CA PRO A 9 -5.50 -18.52 15.61
C PRO A 9 -5.48 -17.38 16.63
N ASN A 10 -6.49 -17.33 17.50
CA ASN A 10 -6.65 -16.33 18.57
C ASN A 10 -6.84 -14.88 18.11
N VAL A 11 -7.27 -14.65 16.86
CA VAL A 11 -7.61 -13.31 16.35
C VAL A 11 -9.08 -13.29 15.95
N ASP A 12 -9.84 -12.32 16.48
CA ASP A 12 -11.20 -12.01 16.06
C ASP A 12 -11.19 -10.72 15.24
N ASP A 13 -11.40 -10.85 13.92
CA ASP A 13 -11.39 -9.72 12.98
C ASP A 13 -12.42 -8.64 13.35
N ALA A 14 -13.57 -9.02 13.90
CA ALA A 14 -14.59 -8.05 14.30
C ALA A 14 -14.14 -7.26 15.53
N GLN A 15 -13.49 -7.93 16.50
CA GLN A 15 -12.92 -7.28 17.67
C GLN A 15 -11.74 -6.37 17.28
N GLU A 16 -10.83 -6.83 16.43
CA GLU A 16 -9.68 -6.06 15.95
C GLU A 16 -10.12 -4.84 15.14
N PHE A 17 -11.17 -4.98 14.32
CA PHE A 17 -11.77 -3.85 13.62
C PHE A 17 -12.28 -2.78 14.60
N GLN A 18 -13.04 -3.16 15.63
CA GLN A 18 -13.52 -2.21 16.63
C GLN A 18 -12.37 -1.56 17.42
N SER A 19 -11.35 -2.34 17.77
CA SER A 19 -10.14 -1.85 18.44
C SER A 19 -9.41 -0.80 17.58
N THR A 20 -9.27 -1.07 16.29
CA THR A 20 -8.65 -0.15 15.32
C THR A 20 -9.43 1.15 15.21
N LEU A 21 -10.76 1.09 15.06
CA LEU A 21 -11.61 2.29 14.99
C LEU A 21 -11.51 3.13 16.28
N LYS A 22 -11.52 2.47 17.45
CA LYS A 22 -11.33 3.16 18.73
C LYS A 22 -9.97 3.85 18.80
N SER A 23 -8.91 3.18 18.33
CA SER A 23 -7.56 3.74 18.30
C SER A 23 -7.46 4.96 17.36
N MET A 24 -8.09 4.92 16.19
CA MET A 24 -8.17 6.09 15.30
C MET A 24 -8.84 7.29 15.98
N ARG A 25 -9.95 7.06 16.70
CA ARG A 25 -10.62 8.13 17.46
C ARG A 25 -9.75 8.70 18.57
N ILE A 26 -9.03 7.85 19.31
CA ILE A 26 -8.06 8.28 20.35
C ILE A 26 -6.95 9.14 19.73
N MET A 27 -6.47 8.77 18.54
CA MET A 27 -5.49 9.55 17.77
C MET A 27 -6.08 10.84 17.18
N GLY A 28 -7.36 11.13 17.44
CA GLY A 28 -8.04 12.36 17.07
C GLY A 28 -8.46 12.42 15.60
N PHE A 29 -8.70 11.27 14.96
CA PHE A 29 -9.31 11.23 13.63
C PHE A 29 -10.79 11.61 13.72
N ALA A 30 -11.25 12.42 12.78
CA ALA A 30 -12.67 12.72 12.65
C ALA A 30 -13.42 11.56 11.99
N GLU A 31 -14.74 11.42 12.23
CA GLU A 31 -15.51 10.29 11.70
C GLU A 31 -15.57 10.28 10.16
N ASP A 32 -15.51 11.44 9.51
CA ASP A 32 -15.42 11.58 8.06
C ASP A 32 -14.06 11.13 7.51
N GLU A 33 -12.97 11.40 8.23
CA GLU A 33 -11.64 10.87 7.93
C GLU A 33 -11.61 9.33 8.01
N ILE A 34 -12.14 8.77 9.10
CA ILE A 34 -12.25 7.32 9.30
C ILE A 34 -13.09 6.70 8.18
N THR A 35 -14.26 7.27 7.90
CA THR A 35 -15.14 6.81 6.83
C THR A 35 -14.46 6.88 5.47
N SER A 36 -13.69 7.93 5.19
CA SER A 36 -12.95 8.09 3.93
C SER A 36 -11.88 7.00 3.76
N VAL A 37 -11.14 6.66 4.82
CA VAL A 37 -10.18 5.54 4.81
C VAL A 37 -10.90 4.23 4.50
N LEU A 38 -12.01 3.93 5.20
CA LEU A 38 -12.78 2.72 4.98
C LEU A 38 -13.37 2.63 3.56
N ARG A 39 -13.79 3.76 2.98
CA ARG A 39 -14.28 3.84 1.59
C ARG A 39 -13.18 3.48 0.60
N VAL A 40 -11.95 3.98 0.80
CA VAL A 40 -10.81 3.64 -0.08
C VAL A 40 -10.45 2.16 0.05
N VAL A 41 -10.36 1.62 1.27
CA VAL A 41 -10.10 0.18 1.48
C VAL A 41 -11.16 -0.68 0.79
N SER A 42 -12.44 -0.34 0.99
CA SER A 42 -13.57 -1.05 0.36
C SER A 42 -13.51 -0.97 -1.17
N ALA A 43 -13.16 0.20 -1.72
CA ALA A 43 -13.01 0.38 -3.16
C ALA A 43 -11.85 -0.45 -3.72
N THR A 44 -10.70 -0.48 -3.04
CA THR A 44 -9.54 -1.32 -3.42
C THR A 44 -9.91 -2.80 -3.46
N VAL A 45 -10.66 -3.29 -2.48
CA VAL A 45 -11.14 -4.69 -2.48
C VAL A 45 -12.12 -4.95 -3.63
N LEU A 46 -13.07 -4.03 -3.86
CA LEU A 46 -14.05 -4.16 -4.94
C LEU A 46 -13.43 -4.07 -6.34
N MET A 47 -12.35 -3.31 -6.53
CA MET A 47 -11.61 -3.27 -7.80
C MET A 47 -11.13 -4.66 -8.21
N GLY A 48 -10.76 -5.52 -7.26
CA GLY A 48 -10.38 -6.91 -7.51
C GLY A 48 -11.51 -7.83 -8.00
N ASN A 49 -12.75 -7.35 -8.01
CA ASN A 49 -13.92 -8.08 -8.54
C ASN A 49 -14.35 -7.57 -9.93
N LEU A 50 -13.59 -6.67 -10.56
CA LEU A 50 -13.88 -6.24 -11.94
C LEU A 50 -13.48 -7.34 -12.92
N GLU A 51 -14.43 -7.81 -13.71
CA GLU A 51 -14.22 -8.87 -14.69
C GLU A 51 -14.24 -8.32 -16.11
N PHE A 52 -13.09 -8.34 -16.80
CA PHE A 52 -12.99 -7.94 -18.19
C PHE A 52 -13.08 -9.16 -19.11
N THR A 53 -13.75 -8.98 -20.26
CA THR A 53 -13.75 -9.98 -21.33
C THR A 53 -13.23 -9.37 -22.62
N GLN A 54 -12.85 -10.20 -23.58
CA GLN A 54 -12.37 -9.74 -24.88
C GLN A 54 -13.52 -9.77 -25.89
N GLU A 55 -13.61 -8.72 -26.71
CA GLU A 55 -14.60 -8.67 -27.79
C GLU A 55 -14.31 -9.74 -28.86
N LYS A 56 -15.34 -10.37 -29.44
CA LYS A 56 -15.13 -11.45 -30.44
C LYS A 56 -14.54 -10.99 -31.77
N LYS A 57 -14.74 -9.71 -32.11
CA LYS A 57 -14.38 -9.12 -33.41
C LYS A 57 -13.17 -8.19 -33.33
N SER A 58 -12.68 -7.90 -32.14
CA SER A 58 -11.52 -7.04 -31.90
C SER A 58 -10.84 -7.48 -30.61
N ASP A 59 -9.53 -7.27 -30.49
CA ASP A 59 -8.81 -7.62 -29.26
C ASP A 59 -9.10 -6.67 -28.08
N GLN A 60 -10.17 -5.88 -28.14
CA GLN A 60 -10.51 -4.87 -27.13
C GLN A 60 -11.13 -5.51 -25.89
N ALA A 61 -10.78 -4.97 -24.73
CA ALA A 61 -11.45 -5.25 -23.47
C ALA A 61 -12.87 -4.67 -23.48
N ILE A 62 -13.79 -5.42 -22.90
CA ILE A 62 -15.13 -4.97 -22.53
C ILE A 62 -15.38 -5.32 -21.06
N LEU A 63 -16.16 -4.48 -20.39
CA LEU A 63 -16.66 -4.71 -19.03
C LEU A 63 -18.14 -5.09 -19.13
N PRO A 64 -18.49 -6.40 -19.14
CA PRO A 64 -19.86 -6.84 -19.38
C PRO A 64 -20.82 -6.54 -18.23
N ASP A 65 -20.33 -6.56 -16.98
CA ASP A 65 -21.10 -6.19 -15.78
C ASP A 65 -20.52 -4.90 -15.17
N ASP A 66 -21.35 -3.86 -15.12
CA ASP A 66 -20.97 -2.57 -14.59
C ASP A 66 -21.31 -2.39 -13.09
N ARG A 67 -21.95 -3.36 -12.44
CA ARG A 67 -22.39 -3.25 -11.03
C ARG A 67 -21.22 -3.02 -10.07
N VAL A 68 -20.09 -3.69 -10.30
CA VAL A 68 -18.90 -3.55 -9.45
C VAL A 68 -18.28 -2.17 -9.63
N ILE A 69 -18.11 -1.70 -10.88
CA ILE A 69 -17.53 -0.38 -11.14
C ILE A 69 -18.44 0.75 -10.65
N GLN A 70 -19.77 0.57 -10.70
CA GLN A 70 -20.73 1.50 -10.10
C GLN A 70 -20.52 1.64 -8.58
N LYS A 71 -20.33 0.53 -7.85
CA LYS A 71 -20.02 0.56 -6.41
C LYS A 71 -18.69 1.25 -6.12
N VAL A 72 -17.65 0.93 -6.88
CA VAL A 72 -16.33 1.59 -6.76
C VAL A 72 -16.46 3.09 -6.99
N CYS A 73 -17.17 3.49 -8.04
CA CYS A 73 -17.42 4.90 -8.36
C CYS A 73 -18.21 5.63 -7.27
N HIS A 74 -19.23 4.99 -6.70
CA HIS A 74 -19.98 5.54 -5.59
C HIS A 74 -19.09 5.77 -4.36
N LEU A 75 -18.24 4.79 -4.01
CA LEU A 75 -17.31 4.92 -2.90
C LEU A 75 -16.26 6.02 -3.13
N LEU A 76 -15.77 6.20 -4.36
CA LEU A 76 -14.73 7.17 -4.67
C LEU A 76 -15.26 8.54 -5.13
N GLY A 77 -16.58 8.69 -5.31
CA GLY A 77 -17.19 9.92 -5.82
C GLY A 77 -16.81 10.20 -7.29
N LEU A 78 -16.64 9.16 -8.10
CA LEU A 78 -16.22 9.27 -9.50
C LEU A 78 -17.39 9.01 -10.47
N PRO A 79 -17.39 9.62 -11.67
CA PRO A 79 -18.35 9.27 -12.70
C PRO A 79 -18.04 7.89 -13.31
N VAL A 80 -19.05 7.01 -13.35
CA VAL A 80 -18.93 5.63 -13.88
C VAL A 80 -18.44 5.60 -15.32
N ILE A 81 -18.98 6.49 -16.15
CA ILE A 81 -18.63 6.57 -17.58
C ILE A 81 -17.15 6.93 -17.75
N GLU A 82 -16.65 7.90 -16.97
CA GLU A 82 -15.27 8.35 -17.05
C GLU A 82 -14.29 7.30 -16.54
N LEU A 83 -14.59 6.64 -15.41
CA LEU A 83 -13.73 5.60 -14.86
C LEU A 83 -13.67 4.37 -15.79
N THR A 84 -14.83 3.94 -16.31
CA THR A 84 -14.90 2.83 -17.26
C THR A 84 -14.10 3.14 -18.53
N LYS A 85 -14.25 4.36 -19.06
CA LYS A 85 -13.48 4.82 -20.22
C LYS A 85 -11.98 4.91 -19.91
N ALA A 86 -11.60 5.32 -18.70
CA ALA A 86 -10.19 5.38 -18.30
C ALA A 86 -9.53 3.99 -18.30
N PHE A 87 -10.24 2.93 -17.91
CA PHE A 87 -9.73 1.56 -17.98
C PHE A 87 -9.73 0.99 -19.41
N LEU A 88 -10.81 1.17 -20.17
CA LEU A 88 -10.94 0.54 -21.49
C LEU A 88 -10.23 1.31 -22.62
N ARG A 89 -10.21 2.65 -22.53
CA ARG A 89 -9.71 3.58 -23.55
C ARG A 89 -9.00 4.78 -22.92
N PRO A 90 -7.90 4.57 -22.16
CA PRO A 90 -7.14 5.64 -21.55
C PRO A 90 -6.65 6.66 -22.59
N ARG A 91 -6.62 7.92 -22.17
CA ARG A 91 -6.11 9.04 -22.96
C ARG A 91 -4.61 9.18 -22.75
N ILE A 92 -3.82 8.83 -23.76
CA ILE A 92 -2.36 8.81 -23.71
C ILE A 92 -1.81 10.01 -24.48
N LYS A 93 -0.81 10.68 -23.91
CA LYS A 93 -0.09 11.77 -24.59
C LYS A 93 1.00 11.18 -25.48
N VAL A 94 0.95 11.47 -26.78
CA VAL A 94 1.94 11.05 -27.77
C VAL A 94 2.51 12.31 -28.40
N GLY A 95 3.75 12.67 -28.05
CA GLY A 95 4.35 13.94 -28.43
C GLY A 95 3.55 15.13 -27.87
N ARG A 96 2.91 15.89 -28.77
CA ARG A 96 2.06 17.06 -28.42
C ARG A 96 0.56 16.74 -28.41
N GLU A 97 0.15 15.57 -28.89
CA GLU A 97 -1.26 15.21 -29.05
C GLU A 97 -1.72 14.21 -28.00
N PHE A 98 -3.04 14.08 -27.83
CA PHE A 98 -3.64 13.06 -26.98
C PHE A 98 -4.49 12.12 -27.82
N VAL A 99 -4.23 10.82 -27.65
CA VAL A 99 -4.92 9.76 -28.38
C VAL A 99 -5.59 8.83 -27.36
N ASN A 100 -6.82 8.40 -27.66
CA ASN A 100 -7.48 7.36 -26.88
C ASN A 100 -7.03 6.00 -27.42
N LYS A 101 -6.38 5.19 -26.58
CA LYS A 101 -5.88 3.87 -26.96
C LYS A 101 -6.76 2.79 -26.37
N ALA A 102 -7.42 1.98 -27.20
CA ALA A 102 -8.15 0.82 -26.71
C ALA A 102 -7.19 -0.18 -26.06
N GLN A 103 -7.57 -0.69 -24.89
CA GLN A 103 -6.83 -1.73 -24.17
C GLN A 103 -7.36 -3.12 -24.54
N ASN A 104 -6.49 -4.12 -24.47
CA ASN A 104 -6.92 -5.51 -24.41
C ASN A 104 -7.27 -5.92 -22.97
N LYS A 105 -7.78 -7.14 -22.78
CA LYS A 105 -8.20 -7.66 -21.46
C LYS A 105 -7.08 -7.55 -20.42
N GLU A 106 -5.90 -8.11 -20.72
CA GLU A 106 -4.76 -8.15 -19.80
C GLU A 106 -4.29 -6.75 -19.40
N GLN A 107 -4.27 -5.80 -20.34
CA GLN A 107 -3.91 -4.41 -20.07
C GLN A 107 -4.91 -3.72 -19.13
N ALA A 108 -6.22 -3.98 -19.30
CA ALA A 108 -7.25 -3.43 -18.43
C ALA A 108 -7.15 -4.01 -17.01
N GLU A 109 -6.95 -5.32 -16.89
CA GLU A 109 -6.74 -6.01 -15.60
C GLU A 109 -5.49 -5.48 -14.88
N PHE A 110 -4.36 -5.38 -15.60
CA PHE A 110 -3.13 -4.80 -15.07
C PHE A 110 -3.32 -3.35 -14.61
N ALA A 111 -4.06 -2.54 -15.37
CA ALA A 111 -4.35 -1.16 -14.99
C ALA A 111 -5.19 -1.05 -13.71
N VAL A 112 -6.18 -1.95 -13.54
CA VAL A 112 -6.97 -2.03 -12.30
C VAL A 112 -6.10 -2.41 -11.12
N GLU A 113 -5.23 -3.42 -11.26
CA GLU A 113 -4.30 -3.82 -10.20
C GLU A 113 -3.35 -2.68 -9.82
N ALA A 114 -2.78 -1.99 -10.81
CA ALA A 114 -1.88 -0.87 -10.58
C ALA A 114 -2.59 0.29 -9.86
N ILE A 115 -3.83 0.62 -10.25
CA ILE A 115 -4.62 1.67 -9.60
C ILE A 115 -5.04 1.25 -8.19
N ALA A 116 -5.39 0.00 -7.95
CA ALA A 116 -5.71 -0.51 -6.62
C ALA A 116 -4.50 -0.42 -5.68
N LYS A 117 -3.32 -0.87 -6.12
CA LYS A 117 -2.05 -0.76 -5.38
C LYS A 117 -1.72 0.71 -5.07
N ALA A 118 -1.76 1.57 -6.07
CA ALA A 118 -1.46 3.00 -5.91
C ALA A 118 -2.47 3.72 -4.98
N SER A 119 -3.74 3.33 -5.03
CA SER A 119 -4.78 3.90 -4.15
C SER A 119 -4.54 3.54 -2.70
N TYR A 120 -4.23 2.27 -2.42
CA TYR A 120 -3.89 1.81 -1.08
C TYR A 120 -2.60 2.45 -0.56
N GLU A 121 -1.54 2.48 -1.38
CA GLU A 121 -0.25 3.10 -1.02
C GLU A 121 -0.42 4.58 -0.63
N ARG A 122 -1.15 5.35 -1.46
CA ARG A 122 -1.39 6.78 -1.20
C ARG A 122 -2.22 7.00 0.06
N MET A 123 -3.23 6.16 0.29
CA MET A 123 -4.04 6.19 1.50
C MET A 123 -3.20 5.87 2.74
N PHE A 124 -2.35 4.84 2.67
CA PHE A 124 -1.46 4.48 3.78
C PHE A 124 -0.43 5.60 4.08
N LYS A 125 0.16 6.20 3.05
CA LYS A 125 1.04 7.36 3.21
C LYS A 125 0.31 8.55 3.84
N TRP A 126 -0.95 8.77 3.47
CA TRP A 126 -1.79 9.79 4.09
C TRP A 126 -2.05 9.47 5.58
N LEU A 127 -2.35 8.22 5.93
CA LEU A 127 -2.53 7.78 7.32
C LEU A 127 -1.28 8.07 8.17
N VAL A 128 -0.10 7.68 7.69
CA VAL A 128 1.17 7.94 8.40
C VAL A 128 1.37 9.44 8.62
N ASN A 129 1.17 10.26 7.59
CA ASN A 129 1.26 11.71 7.73
C ASN A 129 0.23 12.28 8.71
N ARG A 130 -0.99 11.72 8.74
CA ARG A 130 -2.07 12.15 9.64
C ARG A 130 -1.78 11.78 11.10
N ILE A 131 -1.19 10.61 11.34
CA ILE A 131 -0.72 10.16 12.66
C ILE A 131 0.42 11.05 13.14
N ASN A 132 1.42 11.31 12.28
CA ASN A 132 2.55 12.18 12.62
C ASN A 132 2.09 13.59 13.04
N LYS A 133 1.11 14.16 12.34
CA LYS A 133 0.50 15.45 12.74
C LYS A 133 -0.19 15.41 14.11
N SER A 134 -0.80 14.28 14.48
CA SER A 134 -1.40 14.11 15.81
C SER A 134 -0.36 14.00 16.92
N LEU A 135 0.82 13.45 16.63
CA LEU A 135 1.91 13.26 17.59
C LEU A 135 2.79 14.51 17.74
N ASP A 136 2.97 15.29 16.68
CA ASP A 136 3.82 16.50 16.64
C ASP A 136 3.19 17.74 17.34
N ARG A 137 2.32 17.52 18.33
CA ARG A 137 1.67 18.60 19.09
C ARG A 137 2.63 19.35 20.01
N THR A 138 3.83 18.83 20.24
CA THR A 138 4.84 19.43 21.13
C THR A 138 6.01 19.98 20.32
N ARG A 139 5.92 21.26 19.91
CA ARG A 139 6.92 21.98 19.08
C ARG A 139 8.31 22.18 19.72
N ARG A 140 8.62 21.59 20.87
CA ARG A 140 9.95 21.68 21.45
C ARG A 140 10.80 20.57 20.86
N GLN A 141 11.74 20.92 19.99
CA GLN A 141 12.81 20.01 19.60
C GLN A 141 13.54 19.58 20.89
N GLY A 142 13.32 18.34 21.31
CA GLY A 142 14.06 17.76 22.42
C GLY A 142 15.55 17.78 22.10
N ALA A 143 16.39 17.97 23.11
CA ALA A 143 17.85 17.95 22.95
C ALA A 143 18.39 16.58 22.49
N SER A 144 17.57 15.52 22.60
CA SER A 144 17.92 14.14 22.23
C SER A 144 16.67 13.38 21.82
N PHE A 145 16.83 12.29 21.07
CA PHE A 145 15.75 11.38 20.70
C PHE A 145 16.23 9.93 20.78
N ILE A 146 15.27 9.00 20.94
CA ILE A 146 15.50 7.56 20.87
C ILE A 146 14.76 7.05 19.62
N GLY A 147 15.50 6.42 18.71
CA GLY A 147 14.93 5.77 17.53
C GLY A 147 14.64 4.31 17.80
N ILE A 148 13.44 3.85 17.43
CA ILE A 148 13.07 2.43 17.44
C ILE A 148 12.92 2.01 15.97
N LEU A 149 13.57 0.92 15.59
CA LEU A 149 13.51 0.36 14.24
C LEU A 149 12.74 -0.96 14.29
N ASP A 150 11.65 -1.04 13.54
CA ASP A 150 10.85 -2.24 13.33
C ASP A 150 10.67 -2.42 11.81
N ILE A 151 11.24 -3.50 11.26
CA ILE A 151 11.25 -3.79 9.83
C ILE A 151 10.90 -5.26 9.58
N ALA A 152 10.45 -5.56 8.38
CA ALA A 152 10.23 -6.95 7.97
C ALA A 152 11.53 -7.76 8.04
N GLY A 153 11.43 -9.00 8.54
CA GLY A 153 12.55 -9.95 8.56
C GLY A 153 12.94 -10.43 7.18
N PHE A 154 14.02 -11.22 7.10
CA PHE A 154 14.46 -11.85 5.86
C PHE A 154 13.42 -12.88 5.37
N GLU A 155 13.01 -12.78 4.10
CA GLU A 155 11.97 -13.62 3.50
C GLU A 155 12.56 -14.56 2.45
N ILE A 156 12.15 -15.83 2.49
CA ILE A 156 12.48 -16.85 1.47
C ILE A 156 11.20 -17.57 1.08
N PHE A 157 10.66 -17.22 -0.08
CA PHE A 157 9.48 -17.87 -0.66
C PHE A 157 9.83 -18.65 -1.94
N GLU A 158 8.90 -19.49 -2.41
CA GLU A 158 9.05 -20.20 -3.69
C GLU A 158 9.17 -19.23 -4.88
N LEU A 159 8.44 -18.11 -4.82
CA LEU A 159 8.53 -17.02 -5.79
C LEU A 159 8.79 -15.71 -5.05
N ASN A 160 9.96 -15.12 -5.29
CA ASN A 160 10.37 -13.84 -4.72
C ASN A 160 10.25 -12.76 -5.80
N SER A 161 9.47 -11.71 -5.55
CA SER A 161 9.35 -10.57 -6.45
C SER A 161 10.39 -9.49 -6.10
N PHE A 162 10.32 -8.34 -6.78
CA PHE A 162 11.20 -7.21 -6.50
C PHE A 162 11.08 -6.72 -5.06
N GLU A 163 9.88 -6.82 -4.47
CA GLU A 163 9.59 -6.47 -3.08
C GLU A 163 10.44 -7.29 -2.09
N GLN A 164 10.51 -8.62 -2.26
CA GLN A 164 11.37 -9.47 -1.41
C GLN A 164 12.85 -9.11 -1.55
N LEU A 165 13.32 -8.78 -2.75
CA LEU A 165 14.69 -8.32 -2.96
C LEU A 165 14.96 -7.03 -2.15
N CYS A 166 14.06 -6.05 -2.19
CA CYS A 166 14.20 -4.81 -1.41
C CYS A 166 14.21 -5.06 0.11
N ILE A 167 13.35 -5.97 0.60
CA ILE A 167 13.29 -6.35 2.02
C ILE A 167 14.60 -7.02 2.44
N ASN A 168 15.04 -8.04 1.69
CA ASN A 168 16.24 -8.81 2.01
C ASN A 168 17.52 -7.96 1.89
N PHE A 169 17.59 -7.06 0.90
CA PHE A 169 18.69 -6.12 0.77
C PHE A 169 18.76 -5.15 1.96
N THR A 170 17.61 -4.67 2.44
CA THR A 170 17.56 -3.82 3.65
C THR A 170 18.07 -4.58 4.87
N ASN A 171 17.67 -5.85 5.03
CA ASN A 171 18.17 -6.73 6.09
C ASN A 171 19.69 -6.94 5.99
N GLU A 172 20.23 -7.16 4.78
CA GLU A 172 21.67 -7.31 4.56
C GLU A 172 22.43 -6.04 4.99
N LYS A 173 21.91 -4.85 4.64
CA LYS A 173 22.52 -3.57 5.05
C LYS A 173 22.45 -3.33 6.55
N LEU A 174 21.37 -3.73 7.21
CA LEU A 174 21.27 -3.62 8.67
C LEU A 174 22.21 -4.59 9.37
N GLN A 175 22.36 -5.81 8.87
CA GLN A 175 23.33 -6.76 9.40
C GLN A 175 24.77 -6.25 9.22
N GLN A 176 25.08 -5.65 8.06
CA GLN A 176 26.36 -5.02 7.80
C GLN A 176 26.63 -3.87 8.79
N LEU A 177 25.65 -3.01 9.03
CA LEU A 177 25.75 -1.92 10.00
C LEU A 177 25.97 -2.45 11.42
N PHE A 178 25.22 -3.47 11.83
CA PHE A 178 25.34 -4.09 13.15
C PHE A 178 26.75 -4.66 13.36
N ASN A 179 27.24 -5.46 12.41
CA ASN A 179 28.57 -6.06 12.48
C ASN A 179 29.67 -5.00 12.57
N ASN A 180 29.59 -3.95 11.74
CA ASN A 180 30.54 -2.85 11.77
C ASN A 180 30.53 -2.11 13.11
N THR A 181 29.34 -1.81 13.64
CA THR A 181 29.19 -1.08 14.91
C THR A 181 29.72 -1.91 16.08
N MET A 182 29.36 -3.19 16.15
CA MET A 182 29.86 -4.10 17.18
C MET A 182 31.38 -4.20 17.13
N PHE A 183 31.97 -4.35 15.94
CA PHE A 183 33.42 -4.45 15.77
C PHE A 183 34.15 -3.17 16.19
N ILE A 184 33.62 -1.99 15.82
CA ILE A 184 34.20 -0.70 16.25
C ILE A 184 34.14 -0.57 17.77
N MET A 185 32.98 -0.87 18.38
CA MET A 185 32.83 -0.81 19.84
C MET A 185 33.79 -1.76 20.55
N GLU A 186 34.00 -2.96 20.00
CA GLU A 186 34.95 -3.94 20.54
C GLU A 186 36.39 -3.42 20.45
N GLN A 187 36.81 -2.84 19.31
CA GLN A 187 38.14 -2.22 19.19
C GLN A 187 38.36 -1.05 20.16
N GLU A 188 37.36 -0.17 20.31
CA GLU A 188 37.43 0.95 21.24
C GLU A 188 37.56 0.49 22.70
N GLU A 189 36.93 -0.63 23.05
CA GLU A 189 37.06 -1.22 24.39
C GLU A 189 38.46 -1.82 24.59
N TYR A 190 38.98 -2.59 23.61
CA TYR A 190 40.34 -3.13 23.66
C TYR A 190 41.41 -2.04 23.81
N GLN A 191 41.27 -0.92 23.10
CA GLN A 191 42.18 0.23 23.23
C GLN A 191 42.06 0.92 24.60
N ARG A 192 40.85 0.97 25.18
CA ARG A 192 40.64 1.51 26.53
C ARG A 192 41.26 0.63 27.62
N GLU A 193 41.22 -0.69 27.44
CA GLU A 193 41.81 -1.65 28.38
C GLU A 193 43.34 -1.80 28.24
N GLY A 194 43.96 -1.14 27.25
CA GLY A 194 45.41 -1.11 27.07
C GLY A 194 46.01 -2.39 26.49
N GLY A 195 45.21 -3.18 25.76
CA GLY A 195 45.72 -4.27 24.93
C GLY A 195 46.30 -3.73 23.63
N ASP A 196 47.50 -4.21 23.24
CA ASP A 196 48.09 -3.97 21.92
C ASP A 196 47.16 -4.43 20.77
#